data_AF-A0A839YFB3-F1
#
_entry.id   AF-A0A839YFB3-F1
#
_cell.length_a   1.000
_cell.length_b   1.000
_cell.length_c   1.000
_cell.angle_alpha   90.00
_cell.angle_beta   90.00
_cell.angle_gamma   90.00
#
_symmetry.space_group_name_H-M   'P 1'
#
loop_
_entity.id
_entity.type
_entity.pdbx_description
1 polymer ?
#
loop_
_entity_poly.entity_id
_entity_poly.type
_entity_poly.pdbx_seq_one_letter_code
_entity_poly.pdbx_strand_id
1 'polypeptide(L)'
;MADQEEAFSREDVGGTLKRLRSDRGMSQRAVADRVGLSRRTVMRAESGAPMRRETLELIEKALDAPPGTLVEARPAGSLDSVLGRRLRDRRREIGLRLGEVARFLGKSPPTLWRLEQGHRDVLASPLLTTDFARVLNFRNYDELVAFLRGEDPE
;
A
#
# COMPACT_ATOMS: atom_id res chain seq x y z
N MET A 1 22.46 26.64 -16.19
CA MET A 1 22.16 25.31 -15.62
C MET A 1 21.30 25.55 -14.42
N ALA A 2 19.98 25.56 -14.63
CA ALA A 2 19.02 25.66 -13.55
C ALA A 2 18.66 24.22 -13.18
N ASP A 3 19.14 23.78 -12.02
CA ASP A 3 18.62 22.63 -11.31
C ASP A 3 17.11 22.82 -11.19
N GLN A 4 16.37 22.10 -12.03
CA GLN A 4 14.95 21.93 -11.85
C GLN A 4 14.80 21.07 -10.59
N GLU A 5 14.66 21.73 -9.44
CA GLU A 5 14.03 21.15 -8.26
C GLU A 5 12.61 20.74 -8.68
N GLU A 6 12.49 19.56 -9.28
CA GLU A 6 11.22 18.86 -9.43
C GLU A 6 10.64 18.71 -8.03
N ALA A 7 9.69 19.57 -7.71
CA ALA A 7 8.88 19.52 -6.51
C ALA A 7 8.05 18.23 -6.52
N PHE A 8 8.67 17.12 -6.12
CA PHE A 8 7.98 15.88 -5.82
C PHE A 8 7.04 16.17 -4.64
N SER A 9 5.73 16.26 -4.91
CA SER A 9 4.77 16.50 -3.85
C SER A 9 4.81 15.33 -2.85
N ARG A 10 5.24 15.67 -1.62
CA ARG A 10 5.42 14.82 -0.44
C ARG A 10 4.10 14.30 0.18
N GLU A 11 2.99 14.42 -0.55
CA GLU A 11 1.63 14.13 -0.10
C GLU A 11 1.34 12.64 -0.37
N ASP A 12 1.30 11.72 0.60
CA ASP A 12 1.29 11.90 2.05
C ASP A 12 1.89 10.66 2.75
N VAL A 13 3.22 10.61 2.86
CA VAL A 13 3.98 9.55 3.57
C VAL A 13 3.42 9.33 4.98
N GLY A 14 3.04 10.43 5.64
CA GLY A 14 2.49 10.41 6.99
C GLY A 14 1.12 9.73 7.07
N GLY A 15 0.25 9.97 6.09
CA GLY A 15 -1.05 9.33 6.00
C GLY A 15 -0.93 7.81 5.79
N THR A 16 -0.02 7.40 4.90
CA THR A 16 0.25 5.96 4.66
C THR A 16 0.84 5.29 5.90
N LEU A 17 1.79 5.94 6.58
CA LEU A 17 2.36 5.46 7.84
C LEU A 17 1.27 5.26 8.91
N LYS A 18 0.46 6.30 9.17
CA LYS A 18 -0.60 6.26 10.17
C LYS A 18 -1.61 5.14 9.88
N ARG A 19 -2.00 4.97 8.62
CA ARG A 19 -2.89 3.88 8.18
C ARG A 19 -2.27 2.51 8.45
N LEU A 20 -1.02 2.29 8.03
CA LEU A 20 -0.36 1.00 8.20
C LEU A 20 -0.17 0.60 9.65
N ARG A 21 0.10 1.58 10.51
CA ARG A 21 0.19 1.40 11.95
C ARG A 21 -1.17 1.01 12.54
N SER A 22 -2.24 1.72 12.18
CA SER A 22 -3.60 1.43 12.66
C SER A 22 -4.12 0.06 12.18
N ASP A 23 -3.89 -0.30 10.92
CA ASP A 23 -4.26 -1.61 10.36
C ASP A 23 -3.57 -2.78 11.09
N ARG A 24 -2.45 -2.52 11.77
CA ARG A 24 -1.70 -3.49 12.57
C ARG A 24 -1.95 -3.37 14.08
N GLY A 25 -2.85 -2.49 14.51
CA GLY A 25 -3.15 -2.28 15.93
C GLY A 25 -1.97 -1.73 16.74
N MET A 26 -0.98 -1.10 16.09
CA MET A 26 0.23 -0.62 16.76
C MET A 26 0.08 0.81 17.26
N SER A 27 0.71 1.15 18.39
CA SER A 27 0.86 2.56 18.83
C SER A 27 2.12 3.17 18.22
N GLN A 28 2.20 4.51 18.16
CA GLN A 28 3.43 5.19 17.70
C GLN A 28 4.66 4.78 18.52
N ARG A 29 4.47 4.52 19.83
CA ARG A 29 5.51 4.03 20.73
C ARG A 29 5.94 2.60 20.36
N ALA A 30 4.98 1.71 20.12
CA ALA A 30 5.28 0.32 19.73
C ALA A 30 6.09 0.23 18.43
N VAL A 31 5.76 1.06 17.43
CA VAL A 31 6.54 1.16 16.18
C VAL A 31 7.97 1.64 16.47
N ALA A 32 8.11 2.67 17.30
CA ALA A 32 9.40 3.25 17.65
C ALA A 32 10.30 2.26 18.39
N ASP A 33 9.75 1.58 19.41
CA ASP A 33 10.48 0.66 20.28
C ASP A 33 11.01 -0.56 19.49
N ARG A 34 10.29 -1.01 18.46
CA ARG A 34 10.67 -2.19 17.65
C ARG A 34 11.94 -1.99 16.81
N VAL A 35 12.32 -0.74 16.55
CA VAL A 35 13.50 -0.39 15.71
C VAL A 35 14.41 0.64 16.37
N GLY A 36 14.27 0.87 17.68
CA GLY A 36 15.13 1.77 18.44
C GLY A 36 14.98 3.25 18.07
N LEU A 37 13.83 3.67 17.57
CA LEU A 37 13.52 5.07 17.28
C LEU A 37 12.81 5.73 18.47
N SER A 38 12.73 7.07 18.44
CA SER A 38 11.89 7.80 19.40
C SER A 38 10.43 7.85 18.93
N ARG A 39 9.47 7.83 19.85
CA ARG A 39 8.05 8.10 19.53
C ARG A 39 7.88 9.42 18.78
N ARG A 40 8.68 10.45 19.12
CA ARG A 40 8.66 11.76 18.46
C ARG A 40 9.06 11.67 16.99
N THR A 41 9.99 10.78 16.64
CA THR A 41 10.39 10.50 15.25
C THR A 41 9.21 9.94 14.47
N VAL A 42 8.50 8.95 15.01
CA VAL A 42 7.31 8.37 14.37
C VAL A 42 6.20 9.40 14.23
N MET A 43 5.95 10.22 15.26
CA MET A 43 4.96 11.30 15.22
C MET A 43 5.29 12.33 14.11
N ARG A 44 6.56 12.72 13.96
CA ARG A 44 6.98 13.64 12.88
C ARG A 44 6.83 13.02 11.50
N ALA A 45 7.15 11.73 11.37
CA ALA A 45 6.93 11.02 10.11
C ALA A 45 5.43 10.97 9.77
N GLU A 46 4.55 10.70 10.74
CA GLU A 46 3.09 10.72 10.56
C GLU A 46 2.53 12.10 10.22
N SER A 47 3.20 13.18 10.62
CA SER A 47 2.82 14.55 10.28
C SER A 47 3.36 14.99 8.91
N GLY A 48 3.95 14.09 8.12
CA GLY A 48 4.53 14.41 6.81
C GLY A 48 5.84 15.20 6.87
N ALA A 49 6.50 15.26 8.03
CA ALA A 49 7.77 15.97 8.13
C ALA A 49 8.84 15.28 7.25
N PRO A 50 9.75 16.03 6.62
CA PRO A 50 10.83 15.45 5.83
C PRO A 50 11.68 14.50 6.68
N MET A 51 11.74 13.23 6.30
CA MET A 51 12.55 12.20 6.96
C MET A 51 13.67 11.72 6.05
N ARG A 52 14.76 11.25 6.65
CA ARG A 52 15.80 10.51 5.90
C ARG A 52 15.23 9.18 5.44
N ARG A 53 15.65 8.71 4.26
CA ARG A 53 15.28 7.41 3.69
C ARG A 53 15.50 6.27 4.69
N GLU A 54 16.68 6.23 5.31
CA GLU A 54 17.04 5.24 6.34
C GLU A 54 16.03 5.19 7.49
N THR A 55 15.51 6.34 7.92
CA THR A 55 14.50 6.41 8.99
C THR A 55 13.16 5.84 8.52
N LEU A 56 12.76 6.12 7.28
CA LEU A 56 11.54 5.54 6.69
C LEU A 56 11.67 4.02 6.55
N GLU A 57 12.82 3.51 6.12
CA GLU A 57 13.10 2.07 6.00
C GLU A 57 13.06 1.36 7.37
N LEU A 58 13.58 1.98 8.43
CA LEU A 58 13.42 1.46 9.80
C LEU A 58 11.94 1.40 10.20
N ILE A 59 11.16 2.43 9.89
CA ILE A 59 9.73 2.45 10.20
C ILE A 59 8.98 1.39 9.38
N GLU A 60 9.32 1.20 8.11
CA GLU A 60 8.79 0.11 7.26
C GLU A 60 9.08 -1.25 7.88
N LYS A 61 10.32 -1.48 8.31
CA LYS A 61 10.72 -2.71 9.01
C LYS A 61 9.93 -2.92 10.29
N ALA A 62 9.73 -1.88 11.10
CA ALA A 62 8.93 -1.96 12.32
C ALA A 62 7.48 -2.37 12.06
N LEU A 63 6.94 -1.95 10.92
CA LEU A 63 5.60 -2.25 10.46
C LEU A 63 5.53 -3.55 9.66
N ASP A 64 6.60 -4.32 9.49
CA ASP A 64 6.62 -5.45 8.55
C ASP A 64 6.05 -5.04 7.18
N ALA A 65 6.40 -3.83 6.72
CA ALA A 65 6.02 -3.26 5.45
C ALA A 65 7.14 -3.46 4.43
N PRO A 66 6.81 -3.62 3.15
CA PRO A 66 7.82 -3.76 2.10
C PRO A 66 8.76 -2.54 2.03
N PRO A 67 10.05 -2.73 1.73
CA PRO A 67 10.95 -1.62 1.46
C PRO A 67 10.39 -0.70 0.36
N GLY A 68 10.49 0.60 0.59
CA GLY A 68 10.01 1.65 -0.32
C GLY A 68 8.53 1.99 -0.17
N THR A 69 7.79 1.30 0.70
CA THR A 69 6.39 1.62 1.05
C THR A 69 6.14 3.10 1.34
N LEU A 70 6.94 3.70 2.22
CA LEU A 70 6.80 5.08 2.66
C LEU A 70 7.45 6.05 1.68
N VAL A 71 8.41 5.59 0.88
CA VAL A 71 9.12 6.43 -0.10
C VAL A 71 8.34 6.55 -1.42
N GLU A 72 7.64 5.49 -1.82
CA GLU A 72 6.82 5.40 -3.03
C GLU A 72 5.34 5.74 -2.76
N ALA A 73 5.01 6.24 -1.57
CA ALA A 73 3.64 6.51 -1.18
C ALA A 73 3.04 7.62 -2.07
N ARG A 74 2.20 7.22 -3.03
CA ARG A 74 1.36 8.14 -3.81
C ARG A 74 0.29 8.82 -2.93
N PRO A 75 -0.23 10.00 -3.32
CA PRO A 75 -1.25 10.70 -2.57
C PRO A 75 -2.47 9.80 -2.31
N ALA A 76 -2.93 9.83 -1.06
CA ALA A 76 -4.19 9.25 -0.67
C ALA A 76 -5.30 9.96 -1.46
N GLY A 77 -6.04 9.20 -2.28
CA GLY A 77 -7.06 9.74 -3.18
C GLY A 77 -6.70 9.73 -4.67
N SER A 78 -5.46 9.35 -5.04
CA SER A 78 -5.15 9.01 -6.43
C SER A 78 -6.03 7.85 -6.91
N LEU A 79 -6.33 7.78 -8.22
CA LEU A 79 -7.13 6.70 -8.80
C LEU A 79 -6.59 5.33 -8.38
N ASP A 80 -5.28 5.09 -8.54
CA ASP A 80 -4.63 3.85 -8.13
C ASP A 80 -4.81 3.52 -6.65
N SER A 81 -4.79 4.53 -5.76
CA SER A 81 -5.04 4.31 -4.33
C SER A 81 -6.49 3.88 -4.05
N VAL A 82 -7.45 4.35 -4.85
CA VAL A 82 -8.86 3.93 -4.79
C VAL A 82 -9.00 2.50 -5.30
N LEU A 83 -8.39 2.18 -6.45
CA LEU A 83 -8.42 0.84 -7.03
C LEU A 83 -7.75 -0.19 -6.11
N GLY A 84 -6.58 0.14 -5.57
CA GLY A 84 -5.87 -0.70 -4.60
C GLY A 84 -6.70 -0.94 -3.33
N ARG A 85 -7.41 0.09 -2.84
CA ARG A 85 -8.33 -0.06 -1.71
C ARG A 85 -9.48 -1.02 -2.04
N ARG A 86 -10.10 -0.88 -3.21
CA ARG A 86 -11.16 -1.81 -3.67
C ARG A 86 -10.68 -3.26 -3.72
N LEU A 87 -9.48 -3.51 -4.22
CA LEU A 87 -8.85 -4.84 -4.18
C LEU A 87 -8.74 -5.39 -2.75
N ARG A 88 -8.23 -4.57 -1.84
CA ARG A 88 -8.05 -4.95 -0.43
C ARG A 88 -9.38 -5.25 0.25
N ASP A 89 -10.38 -4.40 0.02
CA ASP A 89 -11.69 -4.52 0.64
C ASP A 89 -12.40 -5.77 0.12
N ARG A 90 -12.37 -6.02 -1.19
CA ARG A 90 -12.88 -7.26 -1.79
C ARG A 90 -12.20 -8.50 -1.22
N ARG A 91 -10.86 -8.50 -1.13
CA ARG A 91 -10.10 -9.62 -0.54
C ARG A 91 -10.54 -9.89 0.91
N ARG A 92 -10.74 -8.84 1.71
CA ARG A 92 -11.17 -8.95 3.11
C ARG A 92 -12.62 -9.42 3.23
N GLU A 93 -13.50 -8.97 2.34
CA GLU A 93 -14.90 -9.37 2.26
C GLU A 93 -15.05 -10.88 2.06
N ILE A 94 -14.23 -11.47 1.18
CA ILE A 94 -14.21 -12.93 0.94
C ILE A 94 -13.34 -13.70 1.95
N GLY A 95 -12.87 -13.04 3.02
CA GLY A 95 -12.16 -13.67 4.12
C GLY A 95 -10.69 -14.03 3.86
N LEU A 96 -10.11 -13.63 2.73
CA LEU A 96 -8.73 -13.97 2.38
C LEU A 96 -7.72 -13.03 3.03
N ARG A 97 -6.63 -13.61 3.56
CA ARG A 97 -5.44 -12.87 3.99
C ARG A 97 -4.56 -12.56 2.79
N LEU A 98 -3.81 -11.46 2.87
CA LEU A 98 -2.90 -11.03 1.81
C LEU A 98 -1.88 -12.13 1.44
N GLY A 99 -1.35 -12.84 2.44
CA GLY A 99 -0.40 -13.93 2.24
C GLY A 99 -0.99 -15.13 1.50
N GLU A 100 -2.30 -15.37 1.62
CA GLU A 100 -2.98 -16.47 0.93
C GLU A 100 -3.11 -16.16 -0.55
N VAL A 101 -3.58 -14.96 -0.91
CA VAL A 101 -3.65 -14.52 -2.32
C VAL A 101 -2.27 -14.50 -2.96
N ALA A 102 -1.26 -13.98 -2.27
CA ALA A 102 0.11 -13.99 -2.76
C ALA A 102 0.61 -15.43 -3.03
N ARG A 103 0.33 -16.37 -2.12
CA ARG A 103 0.68 -17.78 -2.28
C ARG A 103 -0.04 -18.42 -3.47
N PHE A 104 -1.34 -18.17 -3.64
CA PHE A 104 -2.11 -18.69 -4.78
C PHE A 104 -1.57 -18.22 -6.13
N LEU A 105 -1.05 -16.99 -6.19
CA LEU A 105 -0.52 -16.38 -7.40
C LEU A 105 0.98 -16.64 -7.62
N GLY A 106 1.64 -17.35 -6.71
CA GLY A 106 3.09 -17.53 -6.73
C GLY A 106 3.87 -16.21 -6.61
N LYS A 107 3.33 -15.24 -5.87
CA LYS A 107 3.93 -13.91 -5.65
C LYS A 107 4.28 -13.70 -4.18
N SER A 108 5.08 -12.67 -3.93
CA SER A 108 5.40 -12.26 -2.56
C SER A 108 4.24 -11.44 -1.96
N PRO A 109 3.91 -11.60 -0.65
CA PRO A 109 2.95 -10.72 0.02
C PRO A 109 3.30 -9.23 -0.11
N PRO A 110 4.58 -8.81 -0.05
CA PRO A 110 5.01 -7.46 -0.37
C PRO A 110 4.57 -6.92 -1.73
N THR A 111 4.67 -7.75 -2.77
CA THR A 111 4.28 -7.39 -4.14
C THR A 111 2.79 -7.09 -4.21
N LEU A 112 1.97 -7.95 -3.61
CA LEU A 112 0.52 -7.79 -3.57
C LEU A 112 0.10 -6.59 -2.71
N TRP A 113 0.79 -6.39 -1.59
CA TRP A 113 0.56 -5.25 -0.72
C TRP A 113 0.72 -3.92 -1.48
N ARG A 114 1.78 -3.77 -2.29
CA ARG A 114 2.01 -2.53 -3.08
C ARG A 114 0.88 -2.27 -4.07
N LEU A 115 0.37 -3.33 -4.70
CA LEU A 115 -0.78 -3.25 -5.60
C LEU A 115 -2.02 -2.76 -4.85
N GLU A 116 -2.33 -3.36 -3.70
CA GLU A 116 -3.46 -2.95 -2.85
C GLU A 116 -3.31 -1.55 -2.25
N GLN A 117 -2.12 -0.97 -2.22
CA GLN A 117 -1.95 0.43 -1.80
C GLN A 117 -2.00 1.41 -2.97
N GLY A 118 -2.02 0.94 -4.23
CA GLY A 118 -1.96 1.81 -5.40
C GLY A 118 -0.58 2.46 -5.60
N HIS A 119 0.50 1.80 -5.17
CA HIS A 119 1.87 2.32 -5.33
C HIS A 119 2.38 2.21 -6.78
N ARG A 120 1.59 1.58 -7.65
CA ARG A 120 1.84 1.36 -9.07
C ARG A 120 0.50 1.49 -9.79
N ASP A 121 0.54 1.70 -11.09
CA ASP A 121 -0.66 1.64 -11.92
C ASP A 121 -1.35 0.29 -11.70
N VAL A 122 -2.54 0.33 -11.09
CA VAL A 122 -3.24 -0.89 -10.68
C VAL A 122 -3.75 -1.62 -11.91
N LEU A 123 -4.40 -0.92 -12.84
CA LEU A 123 -4.99 -1.54 -14.03
C LEU A 123 -3.94 -2.01 -15.04
N ALA A 124 -2.80 -1.32 -15.12
CA ALA A 124 -1.68 -1.77 -15.94
C ALA A 124 -0.77 -2.79 -15.22
N SER A 125 -1.13 -3.23 -14.01
CA SER A 125 -0.29 -4.15 -13.26
C SER A 125 -0.26 -5.53 -13.93
N PRO A 126 0.93 -6.12 -14.17
CA PRO A 126 1.03 -7.49 -14.68
C PRO A 126 0.56 -8.54 -13.67
N LEU A 127 0.24 -8.13 -12.43
CA LEU A 127 -0.35 -8.98 -11.41
C LEU A 127 -1.86 -9.15 -11.60
N LEU A 128 -2.51 -8.21 -12.29
CA LEU A 128 -3.94 -8.22 -12.53
C LEU A 128 -4.21 -9.15 -13.72
N THR A 129 -4.35 -10.44 -13.42
CA THR A 129 -4.58 -11.50 -14.41
C THR A 129 -5.94 -12.16 -14.18
N THR A 130 -6.36 -13.02 -15.10
CA THR A 130 -7.54 -13.88 -14.91
C THR A 130 -7.43 -14.75 -13.66
N ASP A 131 -6.24 -15.24 -13.32
CA ASP A 131 -6.03 -16.02 -12.10
C ASP A 131 -6.18 -15.16 -10.85
N PHE A 132 -5.69 -13.91 -10.88
CA PHE A 132 -5.94 -12.96 -9.81
C PHE A 132 -7.44 -12.71 -9.63
N ALA A 133 -8.17 -12.50 -10.73
CA ALA A 133 -9.62 -12.31 -10.70
C ALA A 133 -10.35 -13.51 -10.07
N ARG A 134 -9.97 -14.74 -10.46
CA ARG A 134 -10.53 -15.97 -9.88
C ARG A 134 -10.26 -16.11 -8.39
N VAL A 135 -9.05 -15.76 -7.93
CA VAL A 135 -8.73 -15.78 -6.48
C VAL A 135 -9.61 -14.80 -5.70
N LEU A 136 -10.00 -13.67 -6.31
CA LEU A 136 -10.94 -12.71 -5.71
C LEU A 136 -12.42 -13.02 -6.00
N ASN A 137 -12.72 -14.23 -6.46
CA ASN A 137 -14.07 -14.72 -6.76
C ASN A 137 -14.78 -13.93 -7.87
N PHE A 138 -14.04 -13.57 -8.93
CA PHE A 138 -14.58 -13.06 -10.19
C PHE A 138 -14.41 -14.12 -11.30
N ARG A 139 -15.31 -14.14 -12.28
CA ARG A 139 -15.28 -15.16 -13.35
C ARG A 139 -14.12 -14.97 -14.31
N ASN A 140 -13.78 -13.71 -14.61
CA ASN A 140 -12.75 -13.35 -15.57
C ASN A 140 -12.11 -11.99 -15.22
N TYR A 141 -11.12 -11.59 -16.02
CA TYR A 141 -10.41 -10.32 -15.86
C TYR A 141 -11.32 -9.10 -16.02
N ASP A 142 -12.25 -9.12 -16.99
CA ASP A 142 -13.11 -7.97 -17.29
C ASP A 142 -14.06 -7.65 -16.13
N GLU A 143 -14.62 -8.69 -15.48
CA GLU A 143 -15.47 -8.54 -14.29
C GLU A 143 -14.71 -7.90 -13.12
N LEU A 144 -13.45 -8.30 -12.91
CA LEU A 144 -12.58 -7.65 -11.93
C LEU A 144 -12.34 -6.18 -12.29
N VAL A 145 -12.07 -5.87 -13.55
CA VAL A 145 -11.82 -4.49 -14.00
C VAL A 145 -13.08 -3.62 -13.85
N ALA A 146 -14.26 -4.12 -14.23
CA ALA A 146 -15.54 -3.44 -14.05
C ALA A 146 -15.77 -3.11 -12.57
N PHE A 147 -15.61 -4.12 -11.69
CA PHE A 147 -15.68 -3.93 -10.24
C PHE A 147 -14.68 -2.85 -9.75
N LEU A 148 -13.43 -2.89 -10.23
CA LEU A 148 -12.42 -1.91 -9.84
C LEU A 148 -12.76 -0.49 -10.30
N ARG A 149 -13.39 -0.34 -11.46
CA ARG A 149 -13.92 0.94 -11.95
C ARG A 149 -15.18 1.37 -11.20
N GLY A 150 -15.87 0.45 -10.54
CA GLY A 150 -17.12 0.69 -9.84
C GLY A 150 -18.31 0.66 -10.78
N GLU A 151 -18.15 -0.07 -11.88
CA GLU A 151 -19.20 -0.43 -12.82
C GLU A 151 -19.89 -1.68 -12.24
N ASP A 152 -21.22 -1.70 -12.21
CA ASP A 152 -21.96 -2.90 -11.82
C ASP A 152 -21.72 -3.99 -12.88
N PRO A 153 -21.38 -5.24 -12.48
CA PRO A 153 -21.26 -6.32 -13.44
C PRO A 153 -22.65 -6.67 -14.01
N GLU A 154 -22.81 -6.54 -15.34
CA GLU A 154 -23.99 -7.04 -16.08
C GLU A 154 -24.17 -8.57 -15.96
#